data_AF-A0A8H6IC40-F1
#
_entry.id   AF-A0A8H6IC40-F1
#
_cell.length_a   1.000
_cell.length_b   1.000
_cell.length_c   1.000
_cell.angle_alpha   90.00
_cell.angle_beta   90.00
_cell.angle_gamma   90.00
#
_symmetry.space_group_name_H-M   'P 1'
#
loop_
_entity.id
_entity.type
_entity.pdbx_description
1 polymer ?
#
loop_
_entity_poly.entity_id
_entity_poly.type
_entity_poly.pdbx_seq_one_letter_code
_entity_poly.pdbx_strand_id
1 'polypeptide(L)'
;MDNAPEVAIMPEYMTSVTEPAIEKDDVYYWSDNVRFLVQGKLFRVSRHQFILGSKYFSEKYHLGGGDDEGTTDTVQLDDITAAEFRVFLRIVFPSHTTSTTTSFTKVEWLTILELSVRWHFHDFRKLAIEHLDGSLTGIERIKIGRAAYVPRWVLCGYQSLVMRKADDIGNRTVNTLWIVRYFLTGRKLLDVWDELAWRLSDEVSMLEAEESQRRTVADIKLEAKRAEEERRLEEERRVKAVAEQAERERLEEERARSEEELEAARLLEEESRRGLSVLITHRETEKADRQELSSLQHPETLEVDIPGVSPDVVDILLRKSTAAERKALRKEKMRLARLKKEQEELEASKDEWEAKRAQEERSLEEAAHEANLAAEAEQARLAEEERIAAELRLLEEEECMAAELRLLEEEERMAEEAEQRRVVEEELRLAEAVPPAFGGRGNRGVTRGLGGERGGTRGFGGRGATGGFGGGRGGFGG
;
A
#
# COMPACT_ATOMS: atom_id res chain seq x y z
N MET A 1 -91.61 -58.69 13.15
CA MET A 1 -90.34 -59.42 13.17
C MET A 1 -89.39 -58.79 12.15
N ASP A 2 -88.56 -57.78 12.43
CA ASP A 2 -88.56 -56.62 13.36
C ASP A 2 -87.49 -55.62 12.83
N ASN A 3 -87.34 -54.36 13.25
CA ASN A 3 -87.87 -53.63 14.41
C ASN A 3 -88.32 -52.20 14.01
N ALA A 4 -88.63 -51.34 14.98
CA ALA A 4 -88.95 -49.91 14.81
C ALA A 4 -87.70 -48.99 14.97
N PRO A 5 -87.76 -47.63 15.09
CA PRO A 5 -87.15 -46.77 14.07
C PRO A 5 -86.20 -45.66 14.60
N GLU A 6 -85.76 -44.79 13.68
CA GLU A 6 -85.52 -43.34 13.88
C GLU A 6 -84.47 -42.87 14.92
N VAL A 7 -83.31 -42.41 14.44
CA VAL A 7 -82.61 -41.22 14.96
C VAL A 7 -81.98 -40.46 13.79
N ALA A 8 -82.18 -39.14 13.72
CA ALA A 8 -81.52 -38.25 12.75
C ALA A 8 -80.35 -37.50 13.43
N ILE A 9 -79.17 -37.48 12.80
CA ILE A 9 -78.07 -36.54 13.12
C ILE A 9 -77.47 -36.00 11.81
N MET A 10 -77.10 -34.72 11.85
CA MET A 10 -76.60 -33.87 10.76
C MET A 10 -75.14 -34.16 10.35
N PRO A 11 -74.65 -33.65 9.20
CA PRO A 11 -73.32 -34.02 8.69
C PRO A 11 -72.18 -33.36 9.48
N GLU A 12 -71.24 -34.18 9.95
CA GLU A 12 -70.01 -33.72 10.60
C GLU A 12 -68.83 -33.70 9.61
N TYR A 13 -68.36 -32.48 9.37
CA TYR A 13 -66.99 -32.08 9.03
C TYR A 13 -65.94 -33.22 8.96
N MET A 14 -65.54 -33.61 7.76
CA MET A 14 -64.18 -34.11 7.54
C MET A 14 -63.33 -32.99 6.94
N THR A 15 -62.83 -32.13 7.81
CA THR A 15 -61.71 -31.24 7.52
C THR A 15 -60.50 -32.10 7.13
N SER A 16 -60.19 -32.14 5.84
CA SER A 16 -58.88 -32.58 5.38
C SER A 16 -57.84 -31.64 5.97
N VAL A 17 -57.07 -32.14 6.94
CA VAL A 17 -55.94 -31.40 7.51
C VAL A 17 -54.90 -31.25 6.41
N THR A 18 -54.87 -30.08 5.79
CA THR A 18 -53.73 -29.65 4.98
C THR A 18 -52.56 -29.52 5.94
N GLU A 19 -51.60 -30.43 5.88
CA GLU A 19 -50.32 -30.25 6.56
C GLU A 19 -49.74 -28.91 6.07
N PRO A 20 -49.38 -27.98 6.97
CA PRO A 20 -48.76 -26.74 6.53
C PRO A 20 -47.43 -27.10 5.88
N ALA A 21 -47.26 -26.72 4.61
CA ALA A 21 -45.97 -26.77 3.97
C ALA A 21 -45.00 -25.94 4.83
N ILE A 22 -44.06 -26.62 5.49
CA ILE A 22 -43.08 -25.97 6.36
C ILE A 22 -42.15 -25.20 5.43
N GLU A 23 -42.39 -23.89 5.34
CA GLU A 23 -41.53 -22.95 4.62
C GLU A 23 -40.17 -22.95 5.31
N LYS A 24 -39.20 -23.59 4.67
CA LYS A 24 -37.83 -23.70 5.15
C LYS A 24 -37.16 -22.35 4.93
N ASP A 25 -36.65 -21.74 5.99
CA ASP A 25 -35.99 -20.44 5.92
C ASP A 25 -34.74 -20.51 5.02
N ASP A 26 -34.70 -19.65 3.99
CA ASP A 26 -33.66 -19.60 2.96
C ASP A 26 -32.25 -19.31 3.52
N VAL A 27 -32.15 -18.80 4.75
CA VAL A 27 -30.91 -18.36 5.39
C VAL A 27 -30.48 -19.31 6.51
N TYR A 28 -31.44 -19.93 7.22
CA TYR A 28 -31.20 -20.69 8.45
C TYR A 28 -31.66 -22.17 8.43
N TYR A 29 -32.00 -22.74 7.26
CA TYR A 29 -32.32 -24.17 7.14
C TYR A 29 -31.12 -25.04 6.67
N TRP A 30 -30.22 -25.41 7.59
CA TRP A 30 -29.11 -26.32 7.28
C TRP A 30 -29.47 -27.80 7.52
N SER A 31 -29.97 -28.47 6.48
CA SER A 31 -30.27 -29.91 6.48
C SER A 31 -29.04 -30.81 6.31
N ASP A 32 -27.84 -30.23 6.17
CA ASP A 32 -26.84 -30.75 5.26
C ASP A 32 -25.51 -31.13 5.95
N ASN A 33 -25.43 -32.38 6.42
CA ASN A 33 -24.30 -32.92 7.17
C ASN A 33 -23.65 -34.12 6.47
N VAL A 34 -22.44 -33.94 5.95
CA VAL A 34 -21.63 -35.02 5.36
C VAL A 34 -21.04 -35.89 6.47
N ARG A 35 -20.95 -37.19 6.20
CA ARG A 35 -20.20 -38.13 7.03
C ARG A 35 -18.88 -38.47 6.35
N PHE A 36 -17.77 -38.16 7.00
CA PHE A 36 -16.42 -38.56 6.59
C PHE A 36 -15.94 -39.73 7.43
N LEU A 37 -15.49 -40.82 6.81
CA LEU A 37 -14.83 -41.92 7.50
C LEU A 37 -13.33 -41.80 7.27
N VAL A 38 -12.59 -41.56 8.36
CA VAL A 38 -11.15 -41.34 8.33
C VAL A 38 -10.49 -42.30 9.31
N GLN A 39 -9.64 -43.21 8.82
CA GLN A 39 -8.93 -44.17 9.68
C GLN A 39 -9.87 -44.94 10.64
N GLY A 40 -11.06 -45.33 10.16
CA GLY A 40 -12.08 -46.01 10.96
C GLY A 40 -12.88 -45.12 11.93
N LYS A 41 -12.67 -43.80 11.95
CA LYS A 41 -13.44 -42.84 12.77
C LYS A 41 -14.40 -42.05 11.89
N LEU A 42 -15.66 -41.98 12.32
CA LEU A 42 -16.72 -41.24 11.63
C LEU A 42 -16.79 -39.80 12.15
N PHE A 43 -16.70 -38.83 11.25
CA PHE A 43 -16.87 -37.40 11.50
C PHE A 43 -18.13 -36.92 10.79
N ARG A 44 -18.97 -36.11 11.46
CA ARG A 44 -20.17 -35.52 10.88
C ARG A 44 -20.08 -34.00 10.95
N VAL A 45 -20.07 -33.33 9.80
CA VAL A 45 -19.83 -31.88 9.68
C VAL A 45 -20.65 -31.29 8.52
N SER A 46 -20.89 -29.98 8.55
CA SER A 46 -21.68 -29.29 7.52
C SER A 46 -21.03 -29.39 6.14
N ARG A 47 -21.82 -29.73 5.11
CA ARG A 47 -21.38 -29.81 3.70
C ARG A 47 -20.93 -28.45 3.16
N HIS A 48 -21.60 -27.38 3.62
CA HIS A 48 -21.53 -26.02 3.07
C HIS A 48 -20.11 -25.44 3.06
N GLN A 49 -19.36 -25.56 4.16
CA GLN A 49 -17.99 -25.02 4.25
C GLN A 49 -17.01 -25.72 3.30
N PHE A 50 -17.24 -27.00 2.96
CA PHE A 50 -16.41 -27.72 1.99
C PHE A 50 -16.76 -27.34 0.55
N ILE A 51 -18.03 -27.04 0.25
CA ILE A 51 -18.44 -26.53 -1.07
C ILE A 51 -17.84 -25.14 -1.31
N LEU A 52 -17.97 -24.23 -0.33
CA LEU A 52 -17.43 -22.86 -0.46
C LEU A 52 -15.91 -22.85 -0.52
N GLY A 53 -15.23 -23.57 0.38
CA GLY A 53 -13.77 -23.52 0.49
C GLY A 53 -13.02 -24.27 -0.60
N SER A 54 -13.65 -25.24 -1.31
CA SER A 54 -13.04 -25.88 -2.47
C SER A 54 -14.05 -26.49 -3.45
N LYS A 55 -14.06 -25.94 -4.66
CA LYS A 55 -14.79 -26.51 -5.80
C LYS A 55 -14.27 -27.90 -6.20
N TYR A 56 -12.94 -28.10 -6.19
CA TYR A 56 -12.35 -29.40 -6.52
C TYR A 56 -12.74 -30.48 -5.51
N PHE A 57 -12.76 -30.16 -4.21
CA PHE A 57 -13.15 -31.11 -3.17
C PHE A 57 -14.63 -31.48 -3.26
N SER A 58 -15.49 -30.49 -3.51
CA SER A 58 -16.93 -30.72 -3.68
C SER A 58 -17.29 -31.47 -4.95
N GLU A 59 -16.59 -31.24 -6.07
CA GLU A 59 -16.72 -32.06 -7.29
C GLU A 59 -16.20 -33.49 -7.07
N LYS A 60 -14.99 -33.66 -6.53
CA LYS A 60 -14.37 -34.98 -6.31
C LYS A 60 -15.19 -35.90 -5.42
N TYR A 61 -15.79 -35.36 -4.36
CA TYR A 61 -16.60 -36.13 -3.41
C TYR A 61 -18.12 -35.94 -3.62
N HIS A 62 -18.53 -35.42 -4.79
CA HIS A 62 -19.92 -35.26 -5.22
C HIS A 62 -20.81 -34.49 -4.22
N LEU A 63 -20.22 -33.57 -3.47
CA LEU A 63 -20.90 -32.79 -2.44
C LEU A 63 -21.91 -31.78 -3.01
N GLY A 64 -21.89 -31.50 -4.31
CA GLY A 64 -22.84 -30.59 -4.96
C GLY A 64 -24.16 -31.22 -5.46
N GLY A 65 -24.33 -32.54 -5.33
CA GLY A 65 -25.55 -33.23 -5.78
C GLY A 65 -26.76 -32.94 -4.87
N GLY A 66 -27.91 -32.65 -5.47
CA GLY A 66 -29.18 -32.41 -4.78
C GLY A 66 -30.11 -33.63 -4.74
N ASP A 67 -30.97 -33.64 -3.73
CA ASP A 67 -32.28 -34.31 -3.66
C ASP A 67 -32.41 -35.83 -3.85
N ASP A 68 -31.33 -36.61 -3.79
CA ASP A 68 -31.43 -38.02 -3.39
C ASP A 68 -31.55 -38.14 -1.86
N GLU A 69 -32.79 -38.05 -1.36
CA GLU A 69 -33.21 -38.10 0.05
C GLU A 69 -33.04 -39.50 0.69
N GLY A 70 -31.90 -40.16 0.46
CA GLY A 70 -31.68 -41.53 0.90
C GLY A 70 -30.25 -42.07 0.80
N THR A 71 -29.33 -41.44 0.09
CA THR A 71 -27.98 -42.02 -0.07
C THR A 71 -27.14 -41.77 1.18
N THR A 72 -26.91 -42.83 1.93
CA THR A 72 -26.06 -42.84 3.13
C THR A 72 -24.57 -42.76 2.80
N ASP A 73 -24.19 -41.91 1.86
CA ASP A 73 -22.81 -41.78 1.41
C ASP A 73 -21.92 -41.27 2.52
N THR A 74 -20.85 -42.03 2.73
CA THR A 74 -19.85 -41.77 3.75
C THR A 74 -18.54 -41.63 3.01
N VAL A 75 -18.04 -40.40 2.93
CA VAL A 75 -16.82 -40.07 2.19
C VAL A 75 -15.63 -40.70 2.92
N GLN A 76 -15.02 -41.71 2.31
CA GLN A 76 -13.82 -42.36 2.86
C GLN A 76 -12.58 -41.54 2.51
N LEU A 77 -11.75 -41.24 3.51
CA LEU A 77 -10.47 -40.56 3.37
C LEU A 77 -9.39 -41.47 3.97
N ASP A 78 -8.86 -42.39 3.15
CA ASP A 78 -7.88 -43.39 3.59
C ASP A 78 -6.44 -42.86 3.62
N ASP A 79 -6.16 -41.79 2.86
CA ASP A 79 -4.82 -41.20 2.70
C ASP A 79 -4.38 -40.30 3.87
N ILE A 80 -5.20 -40.13 4.91
CA ILE A 80 -4.95 -39.20 6.03
C ILE A 80 -5.26 -39.85 7.38
N THR A 81 -4.59 -39.41 8.44
CA THR A 81 -4.94 -39.82 9.80
C THR A 81 -6.14 -39.05 10.33
N ALA A 82 -6.86 -39.66 11.28
CA ALA A 82 -7.96 -39.00 11.97
C ALA A 82 -7.50 -37.86 12.92
N ALA A 83 -6.19 -37.71 13.15
CA ALA A 83 -5.61 -36.58 13.88
C ALA A 83 -5.43 -35.37 12.95
N GLU A 84 -4.84 -35.57 11.77
CA GLU A 84 -4.65 -34.53 10.77
C GLU A 84 -5.99 -33.94 10.29
N PHE A 85 -7.00 -34.80 10.08
CA PHE A 85 -8.34 -34.34 9.74
C PHE A 85 -8.98 -33.46 10.83
N ARG A 86 -8.73 -33.74 12.12
CA ARG A 86 -9.21 -32.89 13.22
C ARG A 86 -8.56 -31.52 13.23
N VAL A 87 -7.26 -31.43 12.92
CA VAL A 87 -6.55 -30.16 12.80
C VAL A 87 -7.14 -29.33 11.66
N PHE A 88 -7.41 -29.95 10.51
CA PHE A 88 -8.07 -29.28 9.39
C PHE A 88 -9.51 -28.84 9.73
N LEU A 89 -10.31 -29.69 10.38
CA LEU A 89 -11.64 -29.30 10.84
C LEU A 89 -11.60 -28.11 11.82
N ARG A 90 -10.55 -27.98 12.65
CA ARG A 90 -10.40 -26.88 13.60
C ARG A 90 -10.18 -25.52 12.92
N ILE A 91 -9.63 -25.48 11.69
CA ILE A 91 -9.51 -24.24 10.90
C ILE A 91 -10.72 -23.99 9.99
N VAL A 92 -11.38 -25.04 9.49
CA VAL A 92 -12.63 -24.92 8.70
C VAL A 92 -13.83 -24.53 9.57
N PHE A 93 -13.86 -24.97 10.83
CA PHE A 93 -14.92 -24.67 11.80
C PHE A 93 -14.32 -24.07 13.08
N PRO A 94 -13.96 -22.77 13.09
CA PRO A 94 -13.52 -22.08 14.29
C PRO A 94 -14.59 -22.18 15.38
N SER A 95 -14.24 -22.77 16.52
CA SER A 95 -15.16 -22.90 17.66
C SER A 95 -15.09 -21.65 18.52
N HIS A 96 -15.92 -20.65 18.20
CA HIS A 96 -16.02 -19.37 18.91
C HIS A 96 -16.69 -19.49 20.31
N THR A 97 -16.41 -20.53 21.07
CA THR A 97 -17.13 -20.79 22.33
C THR A 97 -16.61 -19.97 23.51
N THR A 98 -15.31 -19.68 23.61
CA THR A 98 -14.74 -18.90 24.73
C THR A 98 -13.40 -18.18 24.49
N SER A 99 -12.68 -18.38 23.37
CA SER A 99 -11.34 -17.78 23.21
C SER A 99 -11.05 -17.28 21.79
N THR A 100 -10.58 -16.03 21.69
CA THR A 100 -10.58 -15.22 20.45
C THR A 100 -9.44 -15.53 19.48
N THR A 101 -8.59 -16.53 19.74
CA THR A 101 -7.57 -16.96 18.78
C THR A 101 -7.36 -18.47 18.84
N THR A 102 -7.77 -19.18 17.77
CA THR A 102 -7.37 -20.58 17.60
C THR A 102 -5.89 -20.61 17.20
N SER A 103 -5.01 -20.78 18.17
CA SER A 103 -3.58 -20.96 17.90
C SER A 103 -3.32 -22.35 17.29
N PHE A 104 -2.34 -22.40 16.39
CA PHE A 104 -1.87 -23.63 15.76
C PHE A 104 -0.35 -23.69 15.86
N THR A 105 0.18 -24.85 16.20
CA THR A 105 1.61 -25.13 16.25
C THR A 105 2.22 -25.21 14.84
N LYS A 106 3.56 -25.11 14.72
CA LYS A 106 4.26 -25.30 13.44
C LYS A 106 3.87 -26.61 12.74
N VAL A 107 3.70 -27.70 13.49
CA VAL A 107 3.33 -29.01 12.93
C VAL A 107 1.89 -29.00 12.41
N GLU A 108 0.97 -28.41 13.17
CA GLU A 108 -0.43 -28.26 12.73
C GLU A 108 -0.55 -27.37 11.49
N TRP A 109 0.19 -26.26 11.39
CA TRP A 109 0.25 -25.43 10.19
C TRP A 109 0.80 -26.19 8.96
N LEU A 110 1.76 -27.09 9.15
CA LEU A 110 2.26 -27.96 8.06
C LEU A 110 1.18 -28.95 7.61
N THR A 111 0.45 -29.56 8.55
CA THR A 111 -0.71 -30.42 8.23
C THR A 111 -1.81 -29.65 7.49
N ILE A 112 -2.14 -28.44 7.95
CA ILE A 112 -3.11 -27.56 7.27
C ILE A 112 -2.64 -27.26 5.85
N LEU A 113 -1.39 -26.82 5.68
CA LEU A 113 -0.82 -26.53 4.36
C LEU A 113 -0.90 -27.74 3.42
N GLU A 114 -0.51 -28.94 3.88
CA GLU A 114 -0.53 -30.15 3.05
C GLU A 114 -1.95 -30.50 2.60
N LEU A 115 -2.92 -30.49 3.51
CA LEU A 115 -4.32 -30.81 3.22
C LEU A 115 -4.97 -29.73 2.33
N SER A 116 -4.69 -28.45 2.58
CA SER A 116 -5.15 -27.34 1.74
C SER A 116 -4.59 -27.41 0.32
N VAL A 117 -3.31 -27.80 0.14
CA VAL A 117 -2.71 -28.03 -1.18
C VAL A 117 -3.35 -29.23 -1.88
N ARG A 118 -3.54 -30.35 -1.17
CA ARG A 118 -4.11 -31.61 -1.69
C ARG A 118 -5.59 -31.47 -2.09
N TRP A 119 -6.34 -30.63 -1.40
CA TRP A 119 -7.77 -30.43 -1.61
C TRP A 119 -8.13 -29.10 -2.28
N HIS A 120 -7.14 -28.31 -2.70
CA HIS A 120 -7.33 -27.02 -3.36
C HIS A 120 -8.17 -26.03 -2.52
N PHE A 121 -7.95 -25.99 -1.20
CA PHE A 121 -8.48 -24.93 -0.34
C PHE A 121 -7.50 -23.75 -0.36
N HIS A 122 -7.71 -22.83 -1.30
CA HIS A 122 -6.78 -21.76 -1.62
C HIS A 122 -6.56 -20.78 -0.44
N ASP A 123 -7.63 -20.38 0.25
CA ASP A 123 -7.55 -19.41 1.35
C ASP A 123 -6.79 -19.97 2.57
N PHE A 124 -7.08 -21.22 2.96
CA PHE A 124 -6.36 -21.90 4.04
C PHE A 124 -4.90 -22.20 3.67
N ARG A 125 -4.60 -22.48 2.40
CA ARG A 125 -3.22 -22.59 1.88
C ARG A 125 -2.47 -21.27 2.05
N LYS A 126 -3.09 -20.15 1.67
CA LYS A 126 -2.49 -18.81 1.78
C LYS A 126 -2.19 -18.44 3.24
N LEU A 127 -3.17 -18.61 4.12
CA LEU A 127 -3.03 -18.38 5.56
C LEU A 127 -1.90 -19.25 6.17
N ALA A 128 -1.83 -20.54 5.79
CA ALA A 128 -0.75 -21.41 6.26
C ALA A 128 0.64 -21.01 5.72
N ILE A 129 0.73 -20.47 4.51
CA ILE A 129 1.99 -19.91 3.97
C ILE A 129 2.41 -18.68 4.79
N GLU A 130 1.49 -17.75 5.07
CA GLU A 130 1.76 -16.54 5.85
C GLU A 130 2.29 -16.87 7.26
N HIS A 131 1.69 -17.83 7.97
CA HIS A 131 2.16 -18.26 9.29
C HIS A 131 3.46 -19.09 9.27
N LEU A 132 3.80 -19.77 8.18
CA LEU A 132 5.00 -20.61 8.09
C LEU A 132 6.24 -19.89 7.54
N ASP A 133 6.10 -18.81 6.76
CA ASP A 133 7.21 -18.15 6.06
C ASP A 133 8.39 -17.81 7.00
N GLY A 134 8.11 -17.31 8.21
CA GLY A 134 9.12 -17.01 9.24
C GLY A 134 9.66 -18.22 10.03
N SER A 135 8.97 -19.37 10.02
CA SER A 135 9.25 -20.51 10.92
C SER A 135 10.09 -21.64 10.30
N LEU A 136 10.26 -21.63 8.97
CA LEU A 136 10.94 -22.68 8.22
C LEU A 136 12.44 -22.43 8.06
N THR A 137 13.26 -23.44 8.39
CA THR A 137 14.70 -23.45 8.10
C THR A 137 14.98 -23.62 6.60
N GLY A 138 16.18 -23.25 6.12
CA GLY A 138 16.50 -23.29 4.68
C GLY A 138 16.27 -24.64 3.97
N ILE A 139 16.51 -25.78 4.65
CA ILE A 139 16.25 -27.11 4.09
C ILE A 139 14.75 -27.44 4.10
N GLU A 140 14.05 -27.07 5.18
CA GLU A 140 12.59 -27.21 5.27
C GLU A 140 11.89 -26.38 4.18
N ARG A 141 12.31 -25.13 3.96
CA ARG A 141 11.80 -24.25 2.90
C ARG A 141 11.90 -24.88 1.50
N ILE A 142 13.00 -25.57 1.17
CA ILE A 142 13.12 -26.28 -0.12
C ILE A 142 12.15 -27.48 -0.17
N LYS A 143 12.13 -28.32 0.87
CA LYS A 143 11.29 -29.53 0.87
C LYS A 143 9.79 -29.20 0.82
N ILE A 144 9.36 -28.30 1.69
CA ILE A 144 7.96 -27.91 1.82
C ILE A 144 7.57 -26.98 0.66
N GLY A 145 8.45 -26.07 0.22
CA GLY A 145 8.21 -25.25 -0.96
C GLY A 145 7.99 -26.07 -2.24
N ARG A 146 8.68 -27.20 -2.39
CA ARG A 146 8.38 -28.18 -3.45
C ARG A 146 7.03 -28.86 -3.25
N ALA A 147 6.79 -29.45 -2.09
CA ALA A 147 5.57 -30.20 -1.80
C ALA A 147 4.29 -29.34 -1.85
N ALA A 148 4.40 -28.07 -1.47
CA ALA A 148 3.33 -27.09 -1.47
C ALA A 148 3.28 -26.22 -2.73
N TYR A 149 4.18 -26.39 -3.71
CA TYR A 149 4.27 -25.54 -4.90
C TYR A 149 4.37 -24.03 -4.56
N VAL A 150 5.39 -23.65 -3.79
CA VAL A 150 5.70 -22.26 -3.39
C VAL A 150 7.12 -21.91 -3.87
N PRO A 151 7.28 -21.33 -5.07
CA PRO A 151 8.60 -21.08 -5.69
C PRO A 151 9.52 -20.22 -4.80
N ARG A 152 8.94 -19.18 -4.16
CA ARG A 152 9.66 -18.26 -3.26
C ARG A 152 10.38 -18.99 -2.13
N TRP A 153 9.77 -20.03 -1.54
CA TRP A 153 10.37 -20.81 -0.47
C TRP A 153 11.55 -21.64 -0.96
N VAL A 154 11.46 -22.22 -2.15
CA VAL A 154 12.55 -22.99 -2.76
C VAL A 154 13.77 -22.09 -2.99
N LEU A 155 13.57 -20.91 -3.59
CA LEU A 155 14.64 -19.92 -3.81
C LEU A 155 15.22 -19.37 -2.50
N CYS A 156 14.39 -18.92 -1.56
CA CYS A 156 14.80 -18.52 -0.19
C CYS A 156 15.65 -19.60 0.49
N GLY A 157 15.23 -20.86 0.36
CA GLY A 157 15.90 -22.01 0.95
C GLY A 157 17.27 -22.25 0.32
N TYR A 158 17.36 -22.21 -1.02
CA TYR A 158 18.64 -22.30 -1.73
C TYR A 158 19.59 -21.15 -1.39
N GLN A 159 19.12 -19.90 -1.38
CA GLN A 159 19.88 -18.73 -0.95
C GLN A 159 20.42 -18.92 0.48
N SER A 160 19.59 -19.42 1.41
CA SER A 160 19.97 -19.73 2.79
C SER A 160 21.03 -20.82 2.92
N LEU A 161 21.15 -21.73 1.94
CA LEU A 161 22.20 -22.75 1.88
C LEU A 161 23.49 -22.23 1.23
N VAL A 162 23.40 -21.37 0.21
CA VAL A 162 24.57 -20.70 -0.39
C VAL A 162 25.29 -19.83 0.65
N MET A 163 24.53 -19.10 1.47
CA MET A 163 25.04 -18.08 2.39
C MET A 163 25.61 -18.60 3.72
N ARG A 164 25.33 -19.85 4.11
CA ARG A 164 26.01 -20.44 5.26
C ARG A 164 27.49 -20.65 4.93
N LYS A 165 28.39 -20.28 5.85
CA LYS A 165 29.77 -20.78 5.77
C LYS A 165 29.70 -22.31 5.80
N ALA A 166 30.47 -22.97 4.93
CA ALA A 166 30.72 -24.40 5.08
C ALA A 166 31.23 -24.61 6.53
N ASP A 167 30.73 -25.61 7.24
CA ASP A 167 31.41 -26.91 7.22
C ASP A 167 30.53 -28.16 6.95
N ASP A 168 29.19 -28.12 7.11
CA ASP A 168 28.35 -29.35 7.13
C ASP A 168 27.17 -29.38 6.13
N ILE A 169 27.41 -29.57 4.82
CA ILE A 169 26.35 -29.89 3.82
C ILE A 169 26.83 -30.97 2.83
N GLY A 170 26.01 -32.01 2.63
CA GLY A 170 26.39 -33.24 1.90
C GLY A 170 26.57 -33.14 0.37
N ASN A 171 27.49 -33.98 -0.13
CA ASN A 171 28.25 -33.87 -1.40
C ASN A 171 27.51 -33.87 -2.76
N ARG A 172 26.18 -33.74 -2.86
CA ARG A 172 25.51 -33.66 -4.19
C ARG A 172 24.95 -32.28 -4.52
N THR A 173 24.32 -31.60 -3.56
CA THR A 173 23.89 -30.20 -3.70
C THR A 173 25.07 -29.23 -3.69
N VAL A 174 26.20 -29.65 -3.09
CA VAL A 174 27.42 -28.85 -2.97
C VAL A 174 27.93 -28.37 -4.33
N ASN A 175 27.89 -29.16 -5.40
CA ASN A 175 28.53 -28.74 -6.66
C ASN A 175 27.80 -27.55 -7.31
N THR A 176 26.47 -27.58 -7.37
CA THR A 176 25.66 -26.44 -7.87
C THR A 176 25.79 -25.22 -6.96
N LEU A 177 25.76 -25.42 -5.63
CA LEU A 177 25.93 -24.34 -4.66
C LEU A 177 27.36 -23.76 -4.66
N TRP A 178 28.37 -24.57 -4.97
CA TRP A 178 29.78 -24.15 -5.07
C TRP A 178 30.03 -23.37 -6.36
N ILE A 179 29.46 -23.78 -7.49
CA ILE A 179 29.47 -23.00 -8.74
C ILE A 179 28.85 -21.62 -8.51
N VAL A 180 27.65 -21.57 -7.92
CA VAL A 180 26.98 -20.31 -7.56
C VAL A 180 27.84 -19.48 -6.60
N ARG A 181 28.36 -20.07 -5.52
CA ARG A 181 29.22 -19.40 -4.54
C ARG A 181 30.54 -18.88 -5.14
N TYR A 182 31.12 -19.60 -6.10
CA TYR A 182 32.32 -19.20 -6.83
C TYR A 182 32.06 -17.94 -7.68
N PHE A 183 30.97 -17.93 -8.46
CA PHE A 183 30.52 -16.76 -9.23
C PHE A 183 30.10 -15.56 -8.36
N LEU A 184 29.71 -15.79 -7.11
CA LEU A 184 29.29 -14.75 -6.16
C LEU A 184 30.42 -14.15 -5.33
N THR A 185 31.68 -14.52 -5.57
CA THR A 185 32.84 -13.97 -4.85
C THR A 185 33.08 -12.50 -5.22
N GLY A 186 32.30 -11.59 -4.62
CA GLY A 186 32.33 -10.15 -4.86
C GLY A 186 31.00 -9.50 -5.30
N ARG A 187 29.90 -10.24 -5.36
CA ARG A 187 28.57 -9.75 -5.79
C ARG A 187 27.62 -9.43 -4.62
N LYS A 188 26.58 -8.62 -4.87
CA LYS A 188 25.57 -8.20 -3.88
C LYS A 188 24.50 -9.29 -3.69
N LEU A 189 23.71 -9.16 -2.62
CA LEU A 189 22.67 -10.14 -2.25
C LEU A 189 21.57 -10.34 -3.32
N LEU A 190 21.27 -9.29 -4.11
CA LEU A 190 20.30 -9.33 -5.20
C LEU A 190 20.79 -10.20 -6.36
N ASP A 191 22.08 -10.09 -6.73
CA ASP A 191 22.69 -10.90 -7.81
C ASP A 191 22.58 -12.41 -7.55
N VAL A 192 22.44 -12.83 -6.28
CA VAL A 192 22.26 -14.22 -5.85
C VAL A 192 20.89 -14.76 -6.23
N TRP A 193 19.86 -13.92 -6.11
CA TRP A 193 18.48 -14.27 -6.41
C TRP A 193 18.29 -14.47 -7.91
N ASP A 194 18.75 -13.51 -8.71
CA ASP A 194 18.62 -13.55 -10.16
C ASP A 194 19.37 -14.76 -10.75
N GLU A 195 20.59 -15.04 -10.27
CA GLU A 195 21.40 -16.17 -10.71
C GLU A 195 20.80 -17.54 -10.30
N LEU A 196 20.12 -17.61 -9.15
CA LEU A 196 19.39 -18.81 -8.72
C LEU A 196 18.08 -18.99 -9.50
N ALA A 197 17.31 -17.92 -9.70
CA ALA A 197 16.08 -17.93 -10.48
C ALA A 197 16.35 -18.31 -11.94
N TRP A 198 17.45 -17.82 -12.52
CA TRP A 198 17.89 -18.21 -13.86
C TRP A 198 18.35 -19.67 -13.93
N ARG A 199 19.21 -20.14 -13.01
CA ARG A 199 19.69 -21.54 -13.03
C ARG A 199 18.63 -22.58 -12.67
N LEU A 200 17.60 -22.19 -11.93
CA LEU A 200 16.49 -23.04 -11.55
C LEU A 200 15.22 -22.70 -12.34
N SER A 201 15.32 -21.99 -13.48
CA SER A 201 14.18 -21.51 -14.28
C SER A 201 13.13 -22.58 -14.49
N ASP A 202 13.56 -23.77 -14.91
CA ASP A 202 12.68 -24.88 -15.26
C ASP A 202 11.93 -25.41 -14.03
N GLU A 203 12.57 -25.42 -12.87
CA GLU A 203 11.95 -25.79 -11.60
C GLU A 203 11.02 -24.69 -11.10
N VAL A 204 11.45 -23.43 -11.17
CA VAL A 204 10.66 -22.26 -10.76
C VAL A 204 9.40 -22.15 -11.60
N SER A 205 9.49 -22.20 -12.92
CA SER A 205 8.33 -22.14 -13.83
C SER A 205 7.37 -23.33 -13.68
N MET A 206 7.88 -24.53 -13.39
CA MET A 206 7.04 -25.69 -13.02
C MET A 206 6.25 -25.42 -11.72
N LEU A 207 6.91 -24.90 -10.69
CA LEU A 207 6.27 -24.56 -9.42
C LEU A 207 5.31 -23.37 -9.55
N GLU A 208 5.62 -22.38 -10.38
CA GLU A 208 4.77 -21.22 -10.68
C GLU A 208 3.52 -21.62 -11.48
N ALA A 209 3.62 -22.55 -12.42
CA ALA A 209 2.46 -23.08 -13.16
C ALA A 209 1.49 -23.81 -12.22
N GLU A 210 2.02 -24.66 -11.33
CA GLU A 210 1.24 -25.36 -10.30
C GLU A 210 0.69 -24.39 -9.23
N GLU A 211 1.44 -23.36 -8.84
CA GLU A 211 0.95 -22.29 -7.96
C GLU A 211 -0.19 -21.50 -8.62
N SER A 212 -0.06 -21.15 -9.91
CA SER A 212 -1.07 -20.39 -10.66
C SER A 212 -2.40 -21.14 -10.77
N GLN A 213 -2.36 -22.47 -10.97
CA GLN A 213 -3.56 -23.32 -10.91
C GLN A 213 -4.21 -23.34 -9.52
N ARG A 214 -3.50 -22.85 -8.48
CA ARG A 214 -3.93 -22.82 -7.09
C ARG A 214 -4.10 -21.40 -6.53
N ARG A 215 -4.16 -20.37 -7.39
CA ARG A 215 -4.56 -19.00 -7.02
C ARG A 215 -6.07 -18.83 -7.09
N THR A 216 -6.65 -18.01 -6.21
CA THR A 216 -8.07 -17.65 -6.31
C THR A 216 -8.30 -16.65 -7.45
N VAL A 217 -9.54 -16.54 -7.93
CA VAL A 217 -9.95 -15.47 -8.85
C VAL A 217 -9.73 -14.08 -8.24
N ALA A 218 -9.75 -13.95 -6.91
CA ALA A 218 -9.45 -12.70 -6.21
C ALA A 218 -7.96 -12.37 -6.26
N ASP A 219 -7.07 -13.34 -6.03
CA ASP A 219 -5.61 -13.17 -6.13
C ASP A 219 -5.21 -12.79 -7.56
N ILE A 220 -5.73 -13.47 -8.58
CA ILE A 220 -5.46 -13.16 -10.00
C ILE A 220 -5.87 -11.71 -10.33
N LYS A 221 -7.04 -11.26 -9.83
CA LYS A 221 -7.50 -9.86 -10.02
C LYS A 221 -6.62 -8.86 -9.26
N LEU A 222 -6.14 -9.20 -8.07
CA LEU A 222 -5.28 -8.35 -7.26
C LEU A 222 -3.88 -8.21 -7.87
N GLU A 223 -3.30 -9.31 -8.36
CA GLU A 223 -2.03 -9.32 -9.08
C GLU A 223 -2.13 -8.56 -10.41
N ALA A 224 -3.21 -8.73 -11.17
CA ALA A 224 -3.45 -7.97 -12.40
C ALA A 224 -3.49 -6.45 -12.13
N LYS A 225 -4.15 -6.01 -11.05
CA LYS A 225 -4.16 -4.60 -10.61
C LYS A 225 -2.76 -4.10 -10.22
N ARG A 226 -2.01 -4.89 -9.44
CA ARG A 226 -0.63 -4.53 -9.04
C ARG A 226 0.29 -4.42 -10.26
N ALA A 227 0.20 -5.34 -11.22
CA ALA A 227 0.98 -5.32 -12.46
C ALA A 227 0.54 -4.19 -13.42
N GLU A 228 -0.71 -3.72 -13.34
CA GLU A 228 -1.15 -2.52 -14.05
C GLU A 228 -0.60 -1.24 -13.40
N GLU A 229 -0.61 -1.15 -12.07
CA GLU A 229 -0.02 -0.06 -11.32
C GLU A 229 1.51 0.02 -11.50
N GLU A 230 2.21 -1.11 -11.44
CA GLU A 230 3.67 -1.19 -11.67
C GLU A 230 4.03 -0.75 -13.10
N ARG A 231 3.28 -1.18 -14.11
CA ARG A 231 3.47 -0.71 -15.50
C ARG A 231 3.26 0.80 -15.63
N ARG A 232 2.25 1.36 -14.95
CA ARG A 232 2.01 2.81 -14.93
C ARG A 232 3.17 3.57 -14.29
N LEU A 233 3.69 3.10 -13.17
CA LEU A 233 4.84 3.70 -12.48
C LEU A 233 6.13 3.60 -13.32
N GLU A 234 6.33 2.49 -14.03
CA GLU A 234 7.48 2.33 -14.93
C GLU A 234 7.36 3.21 -16.19
N GLU A 235 6.15 3.39 -16.73
CA GLU A 235 5.89 4.35 -17.81
C GLU A 235 6.15 5.80 -17.37
N GLU A 236 5.67 6.18 -16.19
CA GLU A 236 5.94 7.50 -15.58
C GLU A 236 7.45 7.74 -15.38
N ARG A 237 8.17 6.75 -14.86
CA ARG A 237 9.64 6.78 -14.74
C ARG A 237 10.34 6.96 -16.08
N ARG A 238 9.89 6.27 -17.12
CA ARG A 238 10.44 6.39 -18.47
C ARG A 238 10.17 7.76 -19.08
N VAL A 239 8.96 8.30 -18.93
CA VAL A 239 8.62 9.66 -19.36
C VAL A 239 9.49 10.68 -18.63
N LYS A 240 9.66 10.55 -17.31
CA LYS A 240 10.54 11.41 -16.52
C LYS A 240 12.00 11.32 -16.96
N ALA A 241 12.53 10.11 -17.20
CA ALA A 241 13.91 9.94 -17.67
C ALA A 241 14.14 10.57 -19.06
N VAL A 242 13.16 10.49 -19.97
CA VAL A 242 13.23 11.16 -21.28
C VAL A 242 13.16 12.69 -21.12
N ALA A 243 12.34 13.20 -20.20
CA ALA A 243 12.26 14.63 -19.90
C ALA A 243 13.58 15.17 -19.30
N GLU A 244 14.16 14.47 -18.33
CA GLU A 244 15.47 14.80 -17.76
C GLU A 244 16.60 14.73 -18.80
N GLN A 245 16.54 13.79 -19.74
CA GLN A 245 17.51 13.73 -20.85
C GLN A 245 17.37 14.93 -21.78
N ALA A 246 16.13 15.27 -22.19
CA ALA A 246 15.87 16.41 -23.07
C ALA A 246 16.23 17.76 -22.41
N GLU A 247 16.10 17.88 -21.08
CA GLU A 247 16.59 19.04 -20.34
C GLU A 247 18.12 19.16 -20.40
N ARG A 248 18.85 18.04 -20.18
CA ARG A 248 20.31 18.01 -20.27
C ARG A 248 20.81 18.37 -21.67
N GLU A 249 20.20 17.82 -22.71
CA GLU A 249 20.52 18.14 -24.11
C GLU A 249 20.33 19.64 -24.40
N ARG A 250 19.24 20.26 -23.92
CA ARG A 250 19.03 21.72 -24.03
C ARG A 250 20.09 22.54 -23.30
N LEU A 251 20.46 22.14 -22.08
CA LEU A 251 21.50 22.82 -21.30
C LEU A 251 22.89 22.67 -21.94
N GLU A 252 23.17 21.55 -22.61
CA GLU A 252 24.40 21.36 -23.39
C GLU A 252 24.39 22.22 -24.67
N GLU A 253 23.27 22.31 -25.39
CA GLU A 253 23.13 23.22 -26.54
C GLU A 253 23.26 24.71 -26.18
N GLU A 254 22.77 25.12 -25.00
CA GLU A 254 22.88 26.50 -24.51
C GLU A 254 24.32 26.83 -24.12
N ARG A 255 25.02 25.89 -23.45
CA ARG A 255 26.46 26.02 -23.15
C ARG A 255 27.30 26.10 -24.42
N ALA A 256 27.04 25.23 -25.40
CA ALA A 256 27.75 25.25 -26.68
C ALA A 256 27.58 26.60 -27.40
N ARG A 257 26.36 27.14 -27.45
CA ARG A 257 26.10 28.48 -28.01
C ARG A 257 26.84 29.58 -27.25
N SER A 258 26.88 29.53 -25.91
CA SER A 258 27.64 30.50 -25.12
C SER A 258 29.15 30.40 -25.34
N GLU A 259 29.70 29.20 -25.52
CA GLU A 259 31.10 28.98 -25.87
C GLU A 259 31.44 29.52 -27.28
N GLU A 260 30.58 29.30 -28.27
CA GLU A 260 30.70 29.88 -29.62
C GLU A 260 30.66 31.42 -29.59
N GLU A 261 29.75 32.03 -28.83
CA GLU A 261 29.67 33.49 -28.66
C GLU A 261 30.94 34.07 -27.99
N LEU A 262 31.46 33.38 -26.97
CA LEU A 262 32.71 33.76 -26.30
C LEU A 262 33.93 33.63 -27.23
N GLU A 263 33.99 32.61 -28.09
CA GLU A 263 35.06 32.46 -29.08
C GLU A 263 34.98 33.54 -30.17
N ALA A 264 33.78 33.83 -30.68
CA ALA A 264 33.55 34.92 -31.64
C ALA A 264 33.95 36.30 -31.06
N ALA A 265 33.63 36.56 -29.78
CA ALA A 265 34.03 37.78 -29.09
C ALA A 265 35.57 37.90 -28.97
N ARG A 266 36.27 36.81 -28.66
CA ARG A 266 37.74 36.78 -28.60
C ARG A 266 38.39 37.06 -29.97
N LEU A 267 37.83 36.51 -31.05
CA LEU A 267 38.32 36.77 -32.41
C LEU A 267 38.17 38.26 -32.78
N LEU A 268 37.02 38.87 -32.47
CA LEU A 268 36.79 40.31 -32.67
C LEU A 268 37.75 41.19 -31.83
N GLU A 269 38.07 40.78 -30.59
CA GLU A 269 39.06 41.46 -29.76
C GLU A 269 40.46 41.35 -30.37
N GLU A 270 40.85 40.18 -30.86
CA GLU A 270 42.13 39.99 -31.56
C GLU A 270 42.24 40.83 -32.84
N GLU A 271 41.19 40.85 -33.67
CA GLU A 271 41.16 41.69 -34.88
C GLU A 271 41.26 43.18 -34.53
N SER A 272 40.53 43.62 -33.50
CA SER A 272 40.62 44.99 -32.99
C SER A 272 42.03 45.33 -32.51
N ARG A 273 42.70 44.40 -31.80
CA ARG A 273 44.08 44.56 -31.32
C ARG A 273 45.09 44.61 -32.47
N ARG A 274 44.89 43.79 -33.52
CA ARG A 274 45.71 43.81 -34.75
C ARG A 274 45.52 45.14 -35.50
N GLY A 275 44.29 45.63 -35.65
CA GLY A 275 44.00 46.93 -36.25
C GLY A 275 44.65 48.10 -35.49
N LEU A 276 44.56 48.11 -34.16
CA LEU A 276 45.26 49.07 -33.29
C LEU A 276 46.79 49.02 -33.47
N SER A 277 47.38 47.83 -33.58
CA SER A 277 48.82 47.67 -33.84
C SER A 277 49.24 48.26 -35.18
N VAL A 278 48.45 48.06 -36.24
CA VAL A 278 48.69 48.67 -37.56
C VAL A 278 48.59 50.21 -37.49
N LEU A 279 47.59 50.76 -36.79
CA LEU A 279 47.46 52.20 -36.61
C LEU A 279 48.62 52.82 -35.80
N ILE A 280 49.13 52.11 -34.79
CA ILE A 280 50.31 52.55 -34.01
C ILE A 280 51.53 52.59 -34.92
N THR A 281 51.83 51.50 -35.63
CA THR A 281 52.98 51.45 -36.55
C THR A 281 52.88 52.48 -37.68
N HIS A 282 51.70 52.71 -38.26
CA HIS A 282 51.52 53.75 -39.27
C HIS A 282 51.76 55.16 -38.72
N ARG A 283 51.32 55.43 -37.49
CA ARG A 283 51.57 56.71 -36.81
C ARG A 283 53.04 56.88 -36.39
N GLU A 284 53.77 55.80 -36.21
CA GLU A 284 55.22 55.81 -35.99
C GLU A 284 55.98 56.08 -37.30
N THR A 285 55.55 55.49 -38.42
CA THR A 285 56.10 55.85 -39.75
C THR A 285 55.79 57.30 -40.12
N GLU A 286 54.55 57.79 -39.93
CA GLU A 286 54.22 59.21 -40.18
C GLU A 286 55.06 60.18 -39.34
N LYS A 287 55.46 59.79 -38.12
CA LYS A 287 56.35 60.59 -37.27
C LYS A 287 57.78 60.57 -37.81
N ALA A 288 58.28 59.41 -38.25
CA ALA A 288 59.59 59.28 -38.85
C ALA A 288 59.67 60.09 -40.16
N ASP A 289 58.70 59.94 -41.05
CA ASP A 289 58.59 60.70 -42.31
C ASP A 289 58.52 62.21 -42.04
N ARG A 290 57.75 62.64 -41.03
CA ARG A 290 57.66 64.05 -40.62
C ARG A 290 58.96 64.57 -40.00
N GLN A 291 59.76 63.70 -39.38
CA GLN A 291 61.08 64.04 -38.83
C GLN A 291 62.15 64.11 -39.94
N GLU A 292 62.07 63.27 -40.97
CA GLU A 292 62.87 63.40 -42.20
C GLU A 292 62.50 64.67 -42.98
N LEU A 293 61.21 64.94 -43.19
CA LEU A 293 60.74 66.20 -43.78
C LEU A 293 61.21 67.44 -42.99
N SER A 294 61.20 67.36 -41.65
CA SER A 294 61.72 68.42 -40.78
C SER A 294 63.24 68.61 -40.86
N SER A 295 64.00 67.63 -41.35
CA SER A 295 65.44 67.75 -41.59
C SER A 295 65.79 68.15 -43.03
N LEU A 296 64.79 68.26 -43.92
CA LEU A 296 64.94 68.68 -45.32
C LEU A 296 64.48 70.12 -45.61
N GLN A 297 63.85 70.82 -44.65
CA GLN A 297 63.40 72.21 -44.85
C GLN A 297 64.34 73.26 -44.25
N HIS A 298 65.30 73.72 -45.07
CA HIS A 298 65.69 75.13 -45.06
C HIS A 298 64.69 75.92 -45.94
N PRO A 299 64.24 77.11 -45.54
CA PRO A 299 63.15 77.79 -46.23
C PRO A 299 63.61 78.59 -47.45
N GLU A 300 63.22 78.16 -48.64
CA GLU A 300 62.95 79.09 -49.76
C GLU A 300 61.45 79.33 -49.86
N THR A 301 61.08 80.61 -49.92
CA THR A 301 59.69 81.08 -49.89
C THR A 301 59.00 80.90 -51.24
N LEU A 302 57.90 80.13 -51.28
CA LEU A 302 56.91 80.23 -52.34
C LEU A 302 55.63 80.90 -51.82
N GLU A 303 55.46 82.18 -52.13
CA GLU A 303 54.12 82.77 -52.22
C GLU A 303 53.46 82.23 -53.50
N VAL A 304 52.39 81.44 -53.34
CA VAL A 304 51.61 80.94 -54.48
C VAL A 304 50.48 81.93 -54.76
N ASP A 305 50.81 82.96 -55.53
CA ASP A 305 49.81 83.84 -56.15
C ASP A 305 49.18 83.10 -57.34
N ILE A 306 47.85 82.94 -57.35
CA ILE A 306 47.11 82.21 -58.40
C ILE A 306 46.31 83.23 -59.23
N PRO A 307 46.87 83.73 -60.35
CA PRO A 307 46.17 84.71 -61.17
C PRO A 307 45.06 84.05 -62.01
N GLY A 308 43.82 84.51 -61.85
CA GLY A 308 42.75 84.24 -62.83
C GLY A 308 41.37 83.88 -62.30
N VAL A 309 41.18 83.67 -60.99
CA VAL A 309 39.86 83.36 -60.42
C VAL A 309 39.25 84.60 -59.75
N SER A 310 38.12 85.08 -60.28
CA SER A 310 37.38 86.20 -59.65
C SER A 310 36.92 85.81 -58.24
N PRO A 311 37.02 86.71 -57.23
CA PRO A 311 36.55 86.45 -55.86
C PRO A 311 35.10 85.94 -55.79
N ASP A 312 34.22 86.39 -56.69
CA ASP A 312 32.83 85.95 -56.77
C ASP A 312 32.69 84.44 -57.05
N VAL A 313 33.61 83.85 -57.82
CA VAL A 313 33.57 82.41 -58.15
C VAL A 313 33.96 81.58 -56.93
N VAL A 314 34.94 82.04 -56.15
CA VAL A 314 35.35 81.40 -54.89
C VAL A 314 34.21 81.47 -53.86
N ASP A 315 33.58 82.63 -53.70
CA ASP A 315 32.44 82.80 -52.77
C ASP A 315 31.21 81.98 -53.22
N ILE A 316 30.90 81.90 -54.51
CA ILE A 316 29.83 81.03 -55.02
C ILE A 316 30.12 79.54 -54.73
N LEU A 317 31.37 79.09 -54.83
CA LEU A 317 31.75 77.71 -54.52
C LEU A 317 31.68 77.43 -53.01
N LEU A 318 32.15 78.35 -52.16
CA LEU A 318 32.04 78.25 -50.70
C LEU A 318 30.57 78.24 -50.24
N ARG A 319 29.71 79.10 -50.82
CA ARG A 319 28.26 79.10 -50.55
C ARG A 319 27.57 77.81 -51.01
N LYS A 320 28.03 77.18 -52.10
CA LYS A 320 27.53 75.87 -52.56
C LYS A 320 27.99 74.73 -51.64
N SER A 321 29.25 74.72 -51.19
CA SER A 321 29.76 73.73 -50.22
C SER A 321 28.96 73.79 -48.92
N THR A 322 28.85 74.98 -48.32
CA THR A 322 28.12 75.18 -47.06
C THR A 322 26.61 74.90 -47.18
N ALA A 323 26.00 75.08 -48.35
CA ALA A 323 24.62 74.66 -48.61
C ALA A 323 24.47 73.13 -48.70
N ALA A 324 25.43 72.43 -49.32
CA ALA A 324 25.47 70.97 -49.38
C ALA A 324 25.70 70.36 -47.98
N GLU A 325 26.63 70.92 -47.20
CA GLU A 325 26.89 70.55 -45.81
C GLU A 325 25.65 70.72 -44.92
N ARG A 326 24.93 71.85 -45.03
CA ARG A 326 23.64 72.05 -44.31
C ARG A 326 22.58 71.02 -44.69
N LYS A 327 22.53 70.60 -45.97
CA LYS A 327 21.61 69.55 -46.44
C LYS A 327 22.01 68.18 -45.91
N ALA A 328 23.30 67.86 -45.87
CA ALA A 328 23.84 66.66 -45.26
C ALA A 328 23.56 66.60 -43.76
N LEU A 329 23.84 67.69 -43.02
CA LEU A 329 23.55 67.82 -41.59
C LEU A 329 22.05 67.68 -41.28
N ARG A 330 21.15 68.21 -42.13
CA ARG A 330 19.71 68.01 -41.98
C ARG A 330 19.30 66.54 -42.20
N LYS A 331 19.91 65.85 -43.17
CA LYS A 331 19.70 64.42 -43.41
C LYS A 331 20.17 63.58 -42.22
N GLU A 332 21.35 63.89 -41.67
CA GLU A 332 21.91 63.15 -40.53
C GLU A 332 21.14 63.42 -39.24
N LYS A 333 20.66 64.65 -39.00
CA LYS A 333 19.74 64.94 -37.89
C LYS A 333 18.43 64.15 -37.97
N MET A 334 17.86 63.98 -39.18
CA MET A 334 16.67 63.13 -39.35
C MET A 334 16.99 61.65 -39.14
N ARG A 335 18.18 61.17 -39.54
CA ARG A 335 18.64 59.80 -39.27
C ARG A 335 18.81 59.55 -37.77
N LEU A 336 19.46 60.47 -37.04
CA LEU A 336 19.64 60.38 -35.59
C LEU A 336 18.29 60.45 -34.84
N ALA A 337 17.36 61.30 -35.28
CA ALA A 337 16.01 61.35 -34.70
C ALA A 337 15.23 60.04 -34.91
N ARG A 338 15.40 59.39 -36.07
CA ARG A 338 14.82 58.07 -36.35
C ARG A 338 15.44 56.97 -35.49
N LEU A 339 16.76 56.91 -35.40
CA LEU A 339 17.47 55.94 -34.55
C LEU A 339 17.10 56.11 -33.07
N LYS A 340 16.94 57.34 -32.58
CA LYS A 340 16.47 57.59 -31.21
C LYS A 340 15.05 57.06 -30.97
N LYS A 341 14.15 57.25 -31.94
CA LYS A 341 12.78 56.70 -31.87
C LYS A 341 12.77 55.17 -31.89
N GLU A 342 13.61 54.56 -32.73
CA GLU A 342 13.78 53.10 -32.79
C GLU A 342 14.40 52.54 -31.48
N GLN A 343 15.28 53.29 -30.81
CA GLN A 343 15.76 52.95 -29.45
C GLN A 343 14.67 53.09 -28.39
N GLU A 344 13.91 54.18 -28.36
CA GLU A 344 12.79 54.39 -27.43
C GLU A 344 11.70 53.31 -27.58
N GLU A 345 11.44 52.83 -28.80
CA GLU A 345 10.52 51.72 -29.08
C GLU A 345 11.07 50.36 -28.62
N LEU A 346 12.39 50.12 -28.75
CA LEU A 346 13.05 48.92 -28.24
C LEU A 346 13.10 48.88 -26.71
N GLU A 347 13.36 50.01 -26.06
CA GLU A 347 13.33 50.13 -24.59
C GLU A 347 11.91 49.89 -24.06
N ALA A 348 10.88 50.51 -24.64
CA ALA A 348 9.49 50.25 -24.27
C ALA A 348 9.08 48.77 -24.48
N SER A 349 9.46 48.15 -25.60
CA SER A 349 9.20 46.73 -25.86
C SER A 349 9.94 45.80 -24.90
N LYS A 350 11.10 46.22 -24.39
CA LYS A 350 11.86 45.49 -23.38
C LYS A 350 11.19 45.60 -22.01
N ASP A 351 10.79 46.80 -21.60
CA ASP A 351 10.08 47.04 -20.34
C ASP A 351 8.75 46.27 -20.29
N GLU A 352 8.00 46.22 -21.40
CA GLU A 352 6.78 45.39 -21.52
C GLU A 352 7.07 43.89 -21.35
N TRP A 353 8.19 43.39 -21.92
CA TRP A 353 8.58 41.99 -21.79
C TRP A 353 9.06 41.64 -20.38
N GLU A 354 9.85 42.52 -19.75
CA GLU A 354 10.29 42.35 -18.36
C GLU A 354 9.10 42.42 -17.38
N ALA A 355 8.14 43.33 -17.59
CA ALA A 355 6.92 43.41 -16.80
C ALA A 355 6.06 42.13 -16.94
N LYS A 356 5.92 41.60 -18.15
CA LYS A 356 5.21 40.33 -18.39
C LYS A 356 5.91 39.15 -17.72
N ARG A 357 7.24 39.07 -17.82
CA ARG A 357 8.05 38.02 -17.18
C ARG A 357 7.90 38.05 -15.65
N ALA A 358 7.95 39.24 -15.05
CA ALA A 358 7.74 39.43 -13.62
C ALA A 358 6.31 39.09 -13.16
N GLN A 359 5.30 39.23 -14.04
CA GLN A 359 3.94 38.78 -13.77
C GLN A 359 3.82 37.24 -13.83
N GLU A 360 4.45 36.60 -14.82
CA GLU A 360 4.49 35.15 -14.94
C GLU A 360 5.23 34.51 -13.74
N GLU A 361 6.36 35.10 -13.31
CA GLU A 361 7.12 34.68 -12.13
C GLU A 361 6.27 34.74 -10.84
N ARG A 362 5.56 35.87 -10.58
CA ARG A 362 4.65 35.98 -9.43
C ARG A 362 3.51 34.96 -9.47
N SER A 363 2.93 34.69 -10.64
CA SER A 363 1.86 33.69 -10.75
C SER A 363 2.35 32.26 -10.49
N LEU A 364 3.62 31.97 -10.79
CA LEU A 364 4.27 30.70 -10.44
C LEU A 364 4.60 30.63 -8.94
N GLU A 365 5.04 31.73 -8.32
CA GLU A 365 5.24 31.82 -6.86
C GLU A 365 3.92 31.62 -6.09
N GLU A 366 2.84 32.28 -6.53
CA GLU A 366 1.49 32.13 -5.97
C GLU A 366 0.99 30.67 -6.09
N ALA A 367 1.11 30.07 -7.28
CA ALA A 367 0.72 28.67 -7.51
C ALA A 367 1.57 27.68 -6.69
N ALA A 368 2.87 27.93 -6.52
CA ALA A 368 3.74 27.11 -5.68
C ALA A 368 3.39 27.23 -4.19
N HIS A 369 3.01 28.43 -3.73
CA HIS A 369 2.53 28.66 -2.37
C HIS A 369 1.19 27.95 -2.11
N GLU A 370 0.23 28.00 -3.05
CA GLU A 370 -1.02 27.25 -2.96
C GLU A 370 -0.79 25.73 -2.94
N ALA A 371 0.12 25.22 -3.78
CA ALA A 371 0.49 23.80 -3.79
C ALA A 371 1.11 23.33 -2.47
N ASN A 372 1.97 24.15 -1.85
CA ASN A 372 2.54 23.86 -0.53
C ASN A 372 1.47 23.83 0.57
N LEU A 373 0.55 24.80 0.58
CA LEU A 373 -0.58 24.80 1.53
C LEU A 373 -1.49 23.57 1.36
N ALA A 374 -1.73 23.13 0.12
CA ALA A 374 -2.49 21.92 -0.15
C ALA A 374 -1.78 20.66 0.37
N ALA A 375 -0.45 20.57 0.20
CA ALA A 375 0.35 19.46 0.71
C ALA A 375 0.42 19.44 2.25
N GLU A 376 0.55 20.60 2.90
CA GLU A 376 0.48 20.72 4.37
C GLU A 376 -0.90 20.28 4.90
N ALA A 377 -1.99 20.66 4.22
CA ALA A 377 -3.35 20.25 4.57
C ALA A 377 -3.56 18.73 4.41
N GLU A 378 -3.00 18.11 3.36
CA GLU A 378 -3.04 16.65 3.17
C GLU A 378 -2.24 15.93 4.27
N GLN A 379 -1.04 16.40 4.60
CA GLN A 379 -0.23 15.85 5.70
C GLN A 379 -0.95 15.96 7.06
N ALA A 380 -1.61 17.08 7.33
CA ALA A 380 -2.39 17.26 8.56
C ALA A 380 -3.58 16.29 8.64
N ARG A 381 -4.25 16.01 7.52
CA ARG A 381 -5.33 15.01 7.46
C ARG A 381 -4.83 13.59 7.70
N LEU A 382 -3.72 13.19 7.06
CA LEU A 382 -3.11 11.88 7.27
C LEU A 382 -2.67 11.70 8.73
N ALA A 383 -2.09 12.73 9.35
CA ALA A 383 -1.72 12.69 10.76
C ALA A 383 -2.93 12.58 11.72
N GLU A 384 -4.08 13.17 11.36
CA GLU A 384 -5.33 12.98 12.12
C GLU A 384 -5.91 11.57 11.93
N GLU A 385 -5.90 11.02 10.72
CA GLU A 385 -6.31 9.65 10.43
C GLU A 385 -5.41 8.63 11.16
N GLU A 386 -4.09 8.84 11.21
CA GLU A 386 -3.15 8.04 12.02
C GLU A 386 -3.43 8.16 13.53
N ARG A 387 -3.73 9.36 14.04
CA ARG A 387 -4.09 9.56 15.46
C ARG A 387 -5.35 8.79 15.82
N ILE A 388 -6.39 8.85 14.98
CA ILE A 388 -7.65 8.10 15.18
C ILE A 388 -7.38 6.59 15.12
N ALA A 389 -6.55 6.12 14.18
CA ALA A 389 -6.17 4.71 14.10
C ALA A 389 -5.38 4.23 15.32
N ALA A 390 -4.54 5.08 15.92
CA ALA A 390 -3.82 4.78 17.16
C ALA A 390 -4.76 4.74 18.38
N GLU A 391 -5.74 5.65 18.46
CA GLU A 391 -6.77 5.66 19.52
C GLU A 391 -7.67 4.42 19.44
N LEU A 392 -8.08 4.00 18.24
CA LEU A 392 -8.83 2.76 18.03
C LEU A 392 -8.05 1.51 18.45
N ARG A 393 -6.74 1.43 18.16
CA ARG A 393 -5.90 0.30 18.63
C ARG A 393 -5.81 0.22 20.15
N LEU A 394 -5.71 1.36 20.84
CA LEU A 394 -5.72 1.38 22.30
C LEU A 394 -7.06 0.88 22.86
N LEU A 395 -8.18 1.24 22.23
CA LEU A 395 -9.50 0.71 22.60
C LEU A 395 -9.61 -0.80 22.34
N GLU A 396 -9.10 -1.30 21.23
CA GLU A 396 -9.03 -2.75 20.93
C GLU A 396 -8.15 -3.50 21.96
N GLU A 397 -7.02 -2.92 22.38
CA GLU A 397 -6.17 -3.45 23.45
C GLU A 397 -6.88 -3.45 24.82
N GLU A 398 -7.57 -2.36 25.19
CA GLU A 398 -8.36 -2.27 26.42
C GLU A 398 -9.53 -3.29 26.44
N GLU A 399 -10.24 -3.46 25.32
CA GLU A 399 -11.29 -4.48 25.19
C GLU A 399 -10.72 -5.91 25.28
N CYS A 400 -9.54 -6.16 24.71
CA CYS A 400 -8.86 -7.44 24.82
C CYS A 400 -8.46 -7.76 26.27
N MET A 401 -7.86 -6.79 26.98
CA MET A 401 -7.51 -6.92 28.40
C MET A 401 -8.75 -7.12 29.29
N ALA A 402 -9.86 -6.42 28.99
CA ALA A 402 -11.12 -6.60 29.70
C ALA A 402 -11.77 -7.97 29.42
N ALA A 403 -11.60 -8.53 28.23
CA ALA A 403 -12.03 -9.89 27.91
C ALA A 403 -11.19 -10.95 28.65
N GLU A 404 -9.87 -10.77 28.74
CA GLU A 404 -8.98 -11.66 29.49
C GLU A 404 -9.31 -11.67 31.00
N LEU A 405 -9.56 -10.49 31.59
CA LEU A 405 -9.99 -10.39 32.99
C LEU A 405 -11.32 -11.12 33.26
N ARG A 406 -12.31 -11.00 32.37
CA ARG A 406 -13.58 -11.74 32.49
C ARG A 406 -13.39 -13.26 32.43
N LEU A 407 -12.47 -13.75 31.60
CA LEU A 407 -12.16 -15.17 31.53
C LEU A 407 -11.53 -15.67 32.84
N LEU A 408 -10.62 -14.90 33.44
CA LEU A 408 -10.04 -15.21 34.75
C LEU A 408 -11.11 -15.24 35.86
N GLU A 409 -12.02 -14.25 35.89
CA GLU A 409 -13.15 -14.23 36.83
C GLU A 409 -14.08 -15.46 36.65
N GLU A 410 -14.32 -15.90 35.41
CA GLU A 410 -15.10 -17.11 35.14
C GLU A 410 -14.36 -18.40 35.54
N GLU A 411 -13.03 -18.48 35.33
CA GLU A 411 -12.21 -19.61 35.77
C GLU A 411 -12.15 -19.73 37.30
N GLU A 412 -11.97 -18.61 38.02
CA GLU A 412 -12.03 -18.58 39.48
C GLU A 412 -13.39 -19.04 40.00
N ARG A 413 -14.50 -18.51 39.46
CA ARG A 413 -15.86 -18.97 39.81
C ARG A 413 -16.05 -20.47 39.57
N MET A 414 -15.56 -20.99 38.45
CA MET A 414 -15.65 -22.42 38.13
C MET A 414 -14.79 -23.28 39.06
N ALA A 415 -13.65 -22.78 39.52
CA ALA A 415 -12.81 -23.44 40.53
C ALA A 415 -13.49 -23.46 41.90
N GLU A 416 -14.07 -22.33 42.34
CA GLU A 416 -14.85 -22.26 43.58
C GLU A 416 -16.07 -23.21 43.55
N GLU A 417 -16.83 -23.24 42.46
CA GLU A 417 -17.93 -24.20 42.28
C GLU A 417 -17.42 -25.65 42.32
N ALA A 418 -16.28 -25.96 41.71
CA ALA A 418 -15.70 -27.29 41.73
C ALA A 418 -15.25 -27.70 43.14
N GLU A 419 -14.68 -26.78 43.92
CA GLU A 419 -14.28 -27.03 45.31
C GLU A 419 -15.50 -27.20 46.22
N GLN A 420 -16.53 -26.36 46.08
CA GLN A 420 -17.82 -26.55 46.79
C GLN A 420 -18.44 -27.92 46.47
N ARG A 421 -18.45 -28.34 45.20
CA ARG A 421 -18.95 -29.67 44.79
C ARG A 421 -18.13 -30.80 45.43
N ARG A 422 -16.80 -30.66 45.52
CA ARG A 422 -15.92 -31.65 46.17
C ARG A 422 -16.19 -31.74 47.67
N VAL A 423 -16.37 -30.63 48.37
CA VAL A 423 -16.74 -30.61 49.80
C VAL A 423 -18.07 -31.32 50.02
N VAL A 424 -19.08 -31.05 49.18
CA VAL A 424 -20.38 -31.72 49.25
C VAL A 424 -20.29 -33.22 48.95
N GLU A 425 -19.48 -33.65 47.97
CA GLU A 425 -19.23 -35.08 47.69
C GLU A 425 -18.50 -35.77 48.86
N GLU A 426 -17.57 -35.08 49.53
CA GLU A 426 -16.86 -35.59 50.70
C GLU A 426 -17.77 -35.70 51.94
N GLU A 427 -18.63 -34.71 52.20
CA GLU A 427 -19.66 -34.81 53.25
C GLU A 427 -20.64 -35.97 52.97
N LEU A 428 -21.07 -36.16 51.72
CA LEU A 428 -21.91 -37.30 51.31
C LEU A 428 -21.22 -38.65 51.54
N ARG A 429 -19.94 -38.77 51.18
CA ARG A 429 -19.14 -39.98 51.46
C ARG A 429 -18.99 -40.23 52.96
N LEU A 430 -18.76 -39.19 53.76
CA LEU A 430 -18.67 -39.30 55.22
C LEU A 430 -20.01 -39.72 55.84
N ALA A 431 -21.14 -39.26 55.29
CA ALA A 431 -22.47 -39.67 55.72
C ALA A 431 -22.77 -41.15 55.35
N GLU A 432 -22.40 -41.61 54.15
CA GLU A 432 -22.53 -43.04 53.77
C GLU A 432 -21.58 -43.97 54.52
N ALA A 433 -20.43 -43.46 54.98
CA ALA A 433 -19.46 -44.23 55.77
C ALA A 433 -19.90 -44.51 57.23
N VAL A 434 -21.00 -43.91 57.71
CA VAL A 434 -21.58 -44.20 59.02
C VAL A 434 -22.41 -45.49 58.94
N PRO A 435 -22.01 -46.59 59.60
CA PRO A 435 -22.79 -47.83 59.56
C PRO A 435 -24.14 -47.63 60.26
N PRO A 436 -25.23 -48.26 59.77
CA PRO A 436 -26.57 -48.05 60.31
C PRO A 436 -26.65 -48.55 61.76
N ALA A 437 -26.76 -47.61 62.71
CA ALA A 437 -26.97 -47.90 64.11
C ALA A 437 -28.30 -48.65 64.30
N PHE A 438 -28.21 -49.87 64.84
CA PHE A 438 -29.34 -50.77 64.96
C PHE A 438 -30.27 -50.34 66.11
N GLY A 439 -31.52 -50.01 65.76
CA GLY A 439 -32.66 -50.03 66.70
C GLY A 439 -33.12 -48.69 67.27
N GLY A 440 -34.45 -48.58 67.46
CA GLY A 440 -35.06 -47.44 68.17
C GLY A 440 -36.49 -47.10 67.74
N ARG A 441 -37.49 -47.92 68.10
CA ARG A 441 -38.89 -47.46 68.07
C ARG A 441 -39.14 -46.49 69.24
N GLY A 442 -39.76 -45.33 68.98
CA GLY A 442 -40.27 -44.42 70.00
C GLY A 442 -40.60 -43.05 69.40
N ASN A 443 -41.82 -42.70 68.98
CA ASN A 443 -43.12 -42.63 69.68
C ASN A 443 -43.28 -41.40 70.60
N ARG A 444 -44.27 -40.53 70.28
CA ARG A 444 -44.68 -39.28 70.97
C ARG A 444 -43.65 -38.13 70.89
N GLY A 445 -44.02 -36.85 70.75
CA GLY A 445 -45.33 -36.21 70.62
C GLY A 445 -45.34 -34.82 71.28
N VAL A 446 -46.50 -34.13 71.26
CA VAL A 446 -46.90 -33.06 72.20
C VAL A 446 -46.33 -31.62 72.01
N THR A 447 -47.09 -30.82 71.25
CA THR A 447 -47.61 -29.45 71.52
C THR A 447 -46.73 -28.23 71.89
N ARG A 448 -47.29 -27.06 71.52
CA ARG A 448 -47.27 -25.72 72.18
C ARG A 448 -46.08 -24.79 71.95
N GLY A 449 -46.40 -23.52 71.69
CA GLY A 449 -45.46 -22.39 71.79
C GLY A 449 -45.93 -21.14 71.05
N LEU A 450 -46.78 -20.31 71.67
CA LEU A 450 -47.12 -18.97 71.16
C LEU A 450 -45.99 -17.97 71.47
N GLY A 451 -45.83 -16.95 70.61
CA GLY A 451 -45.32 -15.64 71.00
C GLY A 451 -44.02 -15.19 70.32
N GLY A 452 -44.00 -13.95 69.82
CA GLY A 452 -42.76 -13.34 69.29
C GLY A 452 -42.93 -12.19 68.31
N GLU A 453 -43.65 -11.12 68.67
CA GLU A 453 -43.60 -9.87 67.90
C GLU A 453 -42.22 -9.18 67.97
N ARG A 454 -41.80 -8.64 66.81
CA ARG A 454 -41.02 -7.40 66.54
C ARG A 454 -40.15 -7.64 65.29
N GLY A 455 -40.07 -6.77 64.29
CA GLY A 455 -40.51 -5.38 64.16
C GLY A 455 -39.32 -4.52 63.75
N GLY A 456 -39.32 -3.91 62.56
CA GLY A 456 -38.08 -3.32 62.04
C GLY A 456 -38.12 -2.48 60.75
N THR A 457 -39.27 -2.04 60.24
CA THR A 457 -39.32 -1.13 59.08
C THR A 457 -39.28 0.35 59.49
N ARG A 458 -38.11 0.97 59.37
CA ARG A 458 -37.86 2.43 59.22
C ARG A 458 -36.64 2.59 58.31
N GLY A 459 -36.54 3.52 57.37
CA GLY A 459 -37.40 4.68 57.06
C GLY A 459 -36.59 5.98 57.07
N PHE A 460 -36.99 6.97 56.26
CA PHE A 460 -36.30 8.25 55.96
C PHE A 460 -35.04 8.10 55.09
N GLY A 461 -34.71 9.03 54.18
CA GLY A 461 -35.31 10.30 53.74
C GLY A 461 -34.23 11.06 52.94
N GLY A 462 -34.46 11.73 51.81
CA GLY A 462 -35.48 12.72 51.53
C GLY A 462 -34.83 14.12 51.47
N ARG A 463 -35.06 14.86 50.36
CA ARG A 463 -34.61 16.24 50.01
C ARG A 463 -33.43 16.34 49.02
N GLY A 464 -33.73 16.86 47.84
CA GLY A 464 -32.82 17.63 46.97
C GLY A 464 -33.60 18.84 46.46
N ALA A 465 -33.08 20.05 46.63
CA ALA A 465 -33.85 21.29 46.48
C ALA A 465 -33.37 22.15 45.30
N THR A 466 -34.33 22.52 44.44
CA THR A 466 -34.54 23.84 43.80
C THR A 466 -33.36 24.78 43.50
N GLY A 467 -33.29 25.22 42.23
CA GLY A 467 -32.61 26.45 41.76
C GLY A 467 -31.63 26.17 40.62
N GLY A 468 -31.59 26.90 39.50
CA GLY A 468 -32.40 28.05 39.05
C GLY A 468 -31.53 29.07 38.30
N PHE A 469 -32.03 29.60 37.16
CA PHE A 469 -31.35 30.53 36.21
C PHE A 469 -30.21 29.91 35.36
N GLY A 470 -30.02 30.26 34.08
CA GLY A 470 -30.91 31.01 33.16
C GLY A 470 -30.20 31.66 31.95
N GLY A 471 -30.83 31.59 30.77
CA GLY A 471 -30.74 32.63 29.73
C GLY A 471 -29.79 32.46 28.53
N GLY A 472 -30.38 32.34 27.33
CA GLY A 472 -30.24 33.42 26.32
C GLY A 472 -29.62 33.12 24.95
N ARG A 473 -30.38 33.49 23.89
CA ARG A 473 -29.98 33.69 22.46
C ARG A 473 -29.67 32.37 21.72
N GLY A 474 -30.08 32.11 20.48
CA GLY A 474 -30.37 32.98 19.32
C GLY A 474 -29.33 32.62 18.23
N GLY A 475 -29.61 32.38 16.96
CA GLY A 475 -30.76 32.73 16.13
C GLY A 475 -30.24 33.34 14.82
N PHE A 476 -30.29 32.57 13.73
CA PHE A 476 -29.97 32.93 12.32
C PHE A 476 -28.52 33.30 11.94
N GLY A 477 -28.11 32.83 10.74
CA GLY A 477 -27.13 33.55 9.91
C GLY A 477 -26.42 32.72 8.83
N GLY A 478 -26.82 32.91 7.57
CA GLY A 478 -25.94 32.87 6.38
C GLY A 478 -25.55 31.50 5.85
#